data_AF-A0A5M3X8X7-F1
#
_entry.id   AF-A0A5M3X8X7-F1
#
_cell.length_a   1.000
_cell.length_b   1.000
_cell.length_c   1.000
_cell.angle_alpha   90.00
_cell.angle_beta   90.00
_cell.angle_gamma   90.00
#
_symmetry.space_group_name_H-M   'P 1'
#
loop_
_entity.id
_entity.type
_entity.pdbx_description
1 polymer ?
#
loop_
_entity_poly.entity_id
_entity_poly.type
_entity_poly.pdbx_seq_one_letter_code
_entity_poly.pdbx_strand_id
1 'polypeptide(L)'
;MFLPVATALAELGRGYGVRRHDGTPVLDWAPDGEGVVVRTPHGAVRAARLVVCAGPWTGSLIPAFADVLRVIRIVNIHVGSSVPSTLAPPALGSFSVDVPDVGPQRWCSGSV
;
A
#
# COMPACT_ATOMS: atom_id res chain seq x y z
N MET A 1 9.56 22.68 1.39
CA MET A 1 8.70 21.91 0.47
C MET A 1 8.67 20.48 0.98
N PHE A 2 7.56 20.03 1.56
CA PHE A 2 7.45 18.66 2.10
C PHE A 2 7.32 17.70 0.92
N LEU A 3 8.42 17.04 0.56
CA LEU A 3 8.35 15.91 -0.35
C LEU A 3 7.65 14.77 0.40
N PRO A 4 6.62 14.12 -0.17
CA PRO A 4 6.02 12.95 0.45
C PRO A 4 7.09 11.90 0.76
N VAL A 5 7.00 11.26 1.92
CA VAL A 5 7.99 10.26 2.38
C VAL A 5 8.24 9.19 1.31
N ALA A 6 7.19 8.73 0.63
CA ALA A 6 7.31 7.75 -0.45
C ALA A 6 8.20 8.24 -1.61
N THR A 7 8.08 9.51 -2.00
CA THR A 7 8.92 10.10 -3.05
C THR A 7 10.37 10.24 -2.57
N ALA A 8 10.58 10.66 -1.33
CA ALA A 8 11.93 10.77 -0.76
C ALA A 8 12.65 9.41 -0.72
N LEU A 9 11.94 8.35 -0.32
CA LEU A 9 12.49 6.99 -0.32
C LEU A 9 12.76 6.47 -1.73
N ALA A 10 11.91 6.79 -2.70
CA ALA A 10 12.14 6.43 -4.10
C ALA A 10 13.41 7.08 -4.65
N GLU A 11 13.60 8.38 -4.42
CA GLU A 11 14.80 9.11 -4.84
C GLU A 11 16.06 8.58 -4.14
N LEU A 12 15.98 8.27 -2.84
CA LEU A 12 17.08 7.64 -2.11
C LEU A 12 17.48 6.31 -2.76
N GLY A 13 16.51 5.45 -3.08
CA GLY A 13 16.77 4.17 -3.74
C GLY A 13 17.46 4.34 -5.11
N ARG A 14 17.04 5.33 -5.91
CA ARG A 14 17.69 5.64 -7.19
C ARG A 14 19.14 6.06 -7.00
N GLY A 15 19.44 6.82 -5.94
CA GLY A 15 20.81 7.17 -5.55
C GLY A 15 21.69 5.96 -5.24
N TYR A 16 21.09 4.85 -4.77
CA TYR A 16 21.76 3.57 -4.55
C TYR A 16 21.68 2.60 -5.75
N GLY A 17 21.27 3.07 -6.92
CA GLY A 17 21.24 2.26 -8.14
C GLY A 17 19.98 1.41 -8.33
N VAL A 18 18.92 1.64 -7.54
CA VAL A 18 17.63 0.98 -7.78
C VAL A 18 17.05 1.47 -9.11
N ARG A 19 16.80 0.52 -10.01
CA ARG A 19 16.05 0.79 -11.24
C ARG A 19 14.55 0.66 -10.96
N ARG A 20 13.82 1.72 -11.29
CA ARG A 20 12.36 1.79 -11.15
C ARG A 20 11.71 1.77 -12.53
N HIS A 21 10.73 0.90 -12.70
CA HIS A 21 9.95 0.75 -13.93
C HIS A 21 8.50 1.12 -13.64
N ASP A 22 8.15 2.39 -13.80
CA ASP A 22 6.76 2.84 -13.69
C ASP A 22 5.94 2.38 -14.90
N GLY A 23 4.61 2.34 -14.78
CA GLY A 23 3.73 1.88 -15.87
C GLY A 23 3.96 0.42 -16.29
N THR A 24 4.57 -0.38 -15.42
CA THR A 24 4.92 -1.78 -15.66
C THR A 24 4.16 -2.68 -14.69
N PRO A 25 2.85 -2.88 -14.88
CA PRO A 25 2.09 -3.77 -14.01
C PRO A 25 2.60 -5.21 -14.13
N VAL A 26 2.75 -5.88 -13.00
CA VAL A 26 3.05 -7.31 -12.96
C VAL A 26 1.78 -8.08 -13.29
N LEU A 27 1.83 -8.91 -14.33
CA LEU A 27 0.69 -9.72 -14.78
C LEU A 27 0.66 -11.08 -14.06
N ASP A 28 1.83 -11.69 -13.87
CA ASP A 28 2.03 -12.94 -13.14
C ASP A 28 3.53 -13.17 -12.91
N TRP A 29 3.88 -14.18 -12.13
CA TRP A 29 5.25 -14.65 -11.95
C TRP A 29 5.30 -16.16 -11.70
N ALA A 30 6.43 -16.78 -12.01
CA ALA A 30 6.66 -18.19 -11.73
C ALA A 30 8.14 -18.45 -11.43
N PRO A 31 8.47 -19.48 -10.64
CA PRO A 31 9.85 -19.95 -10.54
C PRO A 31 10.34 -20.46 -11.91
N ASP A 32 11.61 -20.23 -12.24
CA ASP A 32 12.23 -20.66 -13.51
C ASP A 32 13.39 -21.67 -13.33
N GLY A 33 13.49 -22.27 -12.13
CA GLY A 33 14.52 -23.23 -11.73
C GLY A 33 15.58 -22.60 -10.84
N GLU A 34 16.21 -21.51 -11.28
CA GLU A 34 17.28 -20.80 -10.56
C GLU A 34 16.83 -19.47 -9.93
N GLY A 35 15.64 -19.00 -10.30
CA GLY A 35 15.06 -17.78 -9.77
C GLY A 35 13.59 -17.67 -10.11
N VAL A 36 13.22 -16.49 -10.62
CA VAL A 36 11.85 -16.13 -10.97
C VAL A 36 11.80 -15.46 -12.34
N VAL A 37 10.72 -15.75 -13.07
CA VAL A 37 10.28 -14.98 -14.22
C VAL A 37 9.06 -14.17 -13.82
N VAL A 38 9.10 -12.86 -14.04
CA VAL A 38 7.98 -11.93 -13.88
C VAL A 38 7.48 -11.52 -15.25
N ARG A 39 6.19 -11.71 -15.51
CA ARG A 39 5.56 -11.31 -16.79
C ARG A 39 4.99 -9.91 -16.68
N THR A 40 5.32 -9.08 -17.67
CA THR A 40 4.82 -7.70 -17.79
C THR A 40 4.34 -7.45 -19.22
N PRO A 41 3.56 -6.38 -19.48
CA PRO A 41 3.17 -5.99 -20.85
C PRO A 41 4.37 -5.73 -21.78
N HIS A 42 5.52 -5.36 -21.22
CA HIS A 42 6.73 -5.02 -21.97
C HIS A 42 7.70 -6.21 -22.13
N GLY A 43 7.26 -7.41 -21.75
CA GLY A 43 8.06 -8.64 -21.78
C GLY A 43 8.35 -9.22 -20.40
N ALA A 44 9.12 -10.31 -20.38
CA ALA A 44 9.47 -11.01 -19.15
C ALA A 44 10.77 -10.46 -18.52
N VAL A 45 10.78 -10.33 -17.20
CA VAL A 45 11.95 -9.96 -16.40
C VAL A 45 12.39 -11.16 -15.59
N ARG A 46 13.68 -11.49 -15.62
CA ARG A 46 14.29 -12.56 -14.81
C ARG A 46 15.04 -11.98 -13.63
N ALA A 47 14.89 -12.61 -12.47
CA ALA A 47 15.61 -12.24 -11.26
C ALA A 47 15.87 -13.46 -10.38
N ALA A 48 16.92 -13.43 -9.56
CA ALA A 48 17.22 -14.50 -8.61
C ALA A 48 16.21 -14.55 -7.44
N ARG A 49 15.55 -13.43 -7.12
CA ARG A 49 14.62 -13.30 -5.99
C ARG A 49 13.47 -12.36 -6.33
N LEU A 50 12.31 -12.64 -5.76
CA LEU A 50 11.12 -11.78 -5.82
C LEU A 50 10.73 -11.33 -4.41
N VAL A 51 10.48 -10.04 -4.24
CA VAL A 51 9.84 -9.48 -3.05
C VAL A 51 8.54 -8.83 -3.49
N VAL A 52 7.41 -9.28 -2.95
CA VAL A 52 6.07 -8.81 -3.35
C VAL A 52 5.58 -7.73 -2.39
N CYS A 53 5.55 -6.49 -2.86
CA CYS A 53 5.06 -5.31 -2.12
C CYS A 53 3.78 -4.75 -2.76
N ALA A 54 2.85 -5.61 -3.19
CA ALA A 54 1.71 -5.26 -4.05
C ALA A 54 0.44 -4.80 -3.29
N GLY A 55 0.54 -4.51 -1.99
CA GLY A 55 -0.57 -3.99 -1.18
C GLY A 55 -1.88 -4.80 -1.36
N PRO A 56 -3.01 -4.17 -1.72
CA PRO A 56 -4.29 -4.85 -1.86
C PRO A 56 -4.35 -5.87 -3.01
N TRP A 57 -3.39 -5.86 -3.94
CA TRP A 57 -3.31 -6.81 -5.05
C TRP A 57 -2.51 -8.08 -4.73
N THR A 58 -1.92 -8.20 -3.52
CA THR A 58 -1.10 -9.35 -3.14
C THR A 58 -1.83 -10.69 -3.29
N GLY A 59 -3.11 -10.78 -2.93
CA GLY A 59 -3.89 -12.01 -3.07
C GLY A 59 -4.06 -12.49 -4.52
N SER A 60 -4.04 -11.56 -5.50
CA SER A 60 -4.09 -11.90 -6.92
C SER A 60 -2.76 -12.42 -7.47
N LEU A 61 -1.63 -11.99 -6.89
CA LEU A 61 -0.29 -12.44 -7.28
C LEU A 61 0.18 -13.67 -6.50
N ILE A 62 -0.38 -13.92 -5.32
CA ILE A 62 -0.06 -15.05 -4.46
C ILE A 62 -1.40 -15.64 -3.99
N PRO A 63 -1.97 -16.61 -4.73
CA PRO A 63 -3.30 -17.15 -4.43
C PRO A 63 -3.46 -17.72 -3.02
N ALA A 64 -2.37 -18.22 -2.41
CA ALA A 64 -2.35 -18.66 -1.02
C ALA A 64 -2.75 -17.58 -0.01
N PHE A 65 -2.69 -16.29 -0.40
CA PHE A 65 -3.10 -15.16 0.42
C PHE A 65 -4.49 -14.60 0.08
N ALA A 66 -5.19 -15.14 -0.94
CA ALA A 66 -6.48 -14.62 -1.36
C ALA A 66 -7.54 -14.69 -0.25
N ASP A 67 -7.56 -15.79 0.50
CA ASP A 67 -8.59 -16.02 1.53
C ASP A 67 -8.18 -15.52 2.92
N VAL A 68 -6.92 -15.12 3.11
CA VAL A 68 -6.41 -14.61 4.41
C VAL A 68 -6.34 -13.09 4.44
N LEU A 69 -6.28 -12.43 3.28
CA LEU A 69 -6.23 -10.99 3.16
C LEU A 69 -7.61 -10.42 2.84
N ARG A 70 -8.10 -9.54 3.72
CA ARG A 70 -9.32 -8.76 3.46
C ARG A 70 -8.95 -7.34 3.07
N VAL A 71 -9.27 -6.94 1.84
CA VAL A 71 -9.13 -5.55 1.39
C VAL A 71 -10.27 -4.71 1.96
N ILE A 72 -9.94 -3.69 2.75
CA ILE A 72 -10.91 -2.76 3.35
C ILE A 72 -10.65 -1.37 2.77
N ARG A 73 -11.71 -0.76 2.23
CA ARG A 73 -11.67 0.63 1.80
C ARG A 73 -11.91 1.54 3.01
N ILE A 74 -10.92 2.36 3.33
CA ILE A 74 -11.03 3.41 4.35
C ILE A 74 -11.14 4.75 3.63
N VAL A 75 -12.19 5.51 3.94
CA VAL A 75 -12.39 6.86 3.38
C VAL A 75 -11.83 7.86 4.38
N ASN A 76 -10.92 8.71 3.91
CA ASN A 76 -10.40 9.81 4.70
C ASN A 76 -10.94 11.14 4.16
N ILE A 77 -11.39 12.01 5.06
CA ILE A 77 -11.80 13.37 4.73
C ILE A 77 -10.85 14.35 5.42
N HIS A 78 -10.49 15.41 4.70
CA HIS A 78 -9.71 16.52 5.24
C HIS A 78 -10.64 17.72 5.35
N VAL A 79 -10.89 18.18 6.57
CA VAL A 79 -11.76 19.34 6.85
C VAL A 79 -10.99 20.38 7.65
N GLY A 80 -11.15 21.65 7.30
CA GLY A 80 -10.63 22.75 8.09
C GLY A 80 -11.45 22.95 9.37
N SER A 81 -10.82 23.44 10.43
CA SER A 81 -11.52 23.89 11.64
C SER A 81 -11.69 25.40 11.64
N SER A 82 -12.87 25.88 12.02
CA SER A 82 -13.11 27.30 12.30
C SER A 82 -12.37 27.79 13.56
N VAL A 83 -11.78 26.86 14.33
CA VAL A 83 -10.94 27.15 15.51
C VAL A 83 -9.58 26.43 15.33
N PRO A 84 -8.64 26.96 14.54
CA PRO A 84 -7.42 26.24 14.14
C PRO A 84 -6.53 25.75 15.30
N SER A 85 -6.56 26.44 16.45
CA SER A 85 -5.82 26.03 17.66
C SER A 85 -6.25 24.65 18.19
N THR A 86 -7.45 24.18 17.86
CA THR A 86 -7.95 22.83 18.21
C THR A 86 -7.34 21.71 17.37
N LEU A 87 -6.70 22.04 16.24
CA LEU A 87 -6.04 21.08 15.35
C LEU A 87 -4.52 21.24 15.31
N ALA A 88 -3.95 22.10 16.17
CA ALA A 88 -2.49 22.23 16.30
C ALA A 88 -1.93 21.13 17.21
N PRO A 89 -0.69 20.65 17.00
CA PRO A 89 -0.02 19.82 17.99
C PRO A 89 0.04 20.53 19.37
N PRO A 90 -0.17 19.82 20.49
CA PRO A 90 -0.43 18.38 20.61
C PRO A 90 -1.93 18.00 20.56
N ALA A 91 -2.83 18.97 20.31
CA ALA A 91 -4.28 18.77 20.33
C ALA A 91 -4.84 18.01 19.11
N LEU A 92 -4.01 17.70 18.11
CA LEU A 92 -4.42 16.95 16.91
C LEU A 92 -4.76 15.49 17.27
N GLY A 93 -6.05 15.21 17.45
CA GLY A 93 -6.56 13.85 17.60
C GLY A 93 -6.65 13.09 16.28
N SER A 94 -6.39 11.78 16.31
CA SER A 94 -6.79 10.88 15.23
C SER A 94 -8.25 10.47 15.45
N PHE A 95 -9.15 10.98 14.61
CA PHE A 95 -10.57 10.64 14.69
C PHE A 95 -10.90 9.59 13.63
N SER A 96 -11.20 8.37 14.06
CA SER A 96 -11.95 7.40 13.26
C SER A 96 -13.41 7.51 13.64
N VAL A 97 -14.27 7.82 12.66
CA VAL A 97 -15.71 7.88 12.86
C VAL A 97 -16.31 6.66 12.20
N ASP A 98 -16.96 5.80 12.99
CA ASP A 98 -17.82 4.77 12.44
C ASP A 98 -19.08 5.44 11.89
N VAL A 99 -19.30 5.30 10.60
CA VAL A 99 -20.53 5.76 9.94
C VAL A 99 -21.49 4.57 9.95
N PRO A 100 -22.67 4.69 10.61
CA PRO A 100 -23.69 3.65 10.57
C PRO A 100 -23.98 3.24 9.12
N ASP A 101 -24.10 1.95 8.88
CA ASP A 101 -24.47 1.36 7.59
C ASP A 101 -23.46 1.55 6.43
N VAL A 102 -22.26 2.10 6.68
CA VAL A 102 -21.22 2.34 5.66
C VAL A 102 -19.92 1.55 5.89
N GLY A 103 -19.60 1.19 7.15
CA GLY A 103 -18.37 0.48 7.51
C GLY A 103 -18.55 -1.00 7.87
N PRO A 104 -17.51 -1.84 7.79
CA PRO A 104 -17.55 -3.15 8.42
C PRO A 104 -17.63 -2.95 9.96
N GLN A 105 -18.81 -3.21 10.53
CA GLN A 105 -19.22 -2.98 11.93
C GLN A 105 -18.38 -3.71 13.02
N ARG A 106 -17.19 -4.21 12.69
CA ARG A 106 -16.34 -5.09 13.51
C ARG A 106 -14.89 -4.62 13.60
N TRP A 107 -14.60 -3.33 13.46
CA TRP A 107 -13.21 -2.86 13.53
C TRP A 107 -12.73 -2.59 14.97
N CYS A 108 -13.64 -2.23 15.89
CA CYS A 108 -13.26 -1.86 17.27
C CYS A 108 -14.16 -2.44 18.40
N SER A 109 -15.00 -3.45 18.14
CA SER A 109 -15.85 -4.07 19.19
C SER A 109 -15.19 -5.21 19.97
N GLY A 110 -13.87 -5.39 19.81
CA GLY A 110 -13.06 -6.21 20.72
C GLY A 110 -12.71 -5.38 21.96
N SER A 111 -13.50 -5.54 23.02
CA SER A 111 -13.29 -4.97 24.34
C SER A 111 -11.84 -5.17 24.82
N VAL A 112 -11.19 -4.07 25.21
CA VAL A 112 -10.23 -4.04 26.32
C VAL A 112 -10.93 -3.51 27.56
#